data_AF-A0A540VBJ3-F1
#
_entry.id   AF-A0A540VBJ3-F1
#
_cell.length_a   1.000
_cell.length_b   1.000
_cell.length_c   1.000
_cell.angle_alpha   90.00
_cell.angle_beta   90.00
_cell.angle_gamma   90.00
#
_symmetry.space_group_name_H-M   'P 1'
#
loop_
_entity.id
_entity.type
_entity.pdbx_description
1 polymer ?
#
loop_
_entity_poly.entity_id
_entity_poly.type
_entity_poly.pdbx_seq_one_letter_code
_entity_poly.pdbx_strand_id
1 'polypeptide(L)'
;MESVKSQFFGRERILYEIVQGVLAPQPASFSLVGSKLIGKSRLLNYLASEMGPLLQRELADWRPLAYQDSSRVLVARFDCDWPELQEDLLGYMYRQLAQRLAEVDRIRIDWDPVQEEANPSRQLWQICQQLNRLGYRLVLLLDNFDAVFENQILSMETIDELRPLTLEIALVVATEQPLHDLDRDLAASPLFNVMTQLFLSLVEPEAAQKWLAAYAEHFPGIESMVPELLELTGTHPFLLGRIGDIFTEVEQMLPPGQVVGREHLPLLRLRLAEHGRLLFETCWNKIRKPPRRLEGQAIQALLKWLLKEPLQLHEVRAEQFPALNWLINQAIVAYTNAGYRLFSPLFAEFLSARLAEHPAPAISSAPQVETAPIYDRLTKIEAALLRYFEARPHQIIPPEQLLADIWKRPDASPRRVQEAIRRLRLQLQDASPPVGVIENERGRGYRFVPATR
;
A
#
# COMPACT_ATOMS: atom_id res chain seq x y z
N MET A 1 -6.26 -2.39 30.64
CA MET A 1 -5.52 -1.72 29.54
C MET A 1 -5.27 -2.70 28.38
N GLU A 2 -4.82 -3.93 28.63
CA GLU A 2 -4.68 -4.95 27.57
C GLU A 2 -6.02 -5.29 26.88
N SER A 3 -7.14 -5.29 27.62
CA SER A 3 -8.48 -5.54 27.09
C SER A 3 -8.88 -4.57 25.96
N VAL A 4 -8.63 -3.26 26.14
CA VAL A 4 -8.92 -2.24 25.10
C VAL A 4 -7.97 -2.39 23.92
N LYS A 5 -6.70 -2.77 24.15
CA LYS A 5 -5.72 -3.00 23.07
C LYS A 5 -6.07 -4.22 22.20
N SER A 6 -6.78 -5.21 22.75
CA SER A 6 -7.27 -6.37 22.01
C SER A 6 -8.59 -6.14 21.25
N GLN A 7 -9.32 -5.06 21.54
CA GLN A 7 -10.55 -4.73 20.84
C GLN A 7 -10.27 -4.08 19.48
N PHE A 8 -11.19 -4.31 18.54
CA PHE A 8 -11.16 -3.70 17.21
C PHE A 8 -12.33 -2.72 17.07
N PHE A 9 -12.07 -1.54 16.50
CA PHE A 9 -13.05 -0.47 16.39
C PHE A 9 -13.16 0.04 14.94
N GLY A 10 -14.40 0.19 14.47
CA GLY A 10 -14.72 0.75 13.16
C GLY A 10 -14.55 -0.24 12.01
N ARG A 11 -14.65 0.28 10.78
CA ARG A 11 -14.45 -0.48 9.52
C ARG A 11 -15.40 -1.66 9.35
N GLU A 12 -16.56 -1.62 10.00
CA GLU A 12 -17.54 -2.71 9.98
C GLU A 12 -17.99 -3.01 8.56
N ARG A 13 -18.19 -1.99 7.72
CA ARG A 13 -18.54 -2.16 6.30
C ARG A 13 -17.48 -2.95 5.54
N ILE A 14 -16.20 -2.60 5.73
CA ILE A 14 -15.07 -3.25 5.04
C ILE A 14 -14.92 -4.69 5.51
N LEU A 15 -14.99 -4.92 6.83
CA LEU A 15 -14.94 -6.26 7.41
C LEU A 15 -16.08 -7.14 6.90
N TYR A 16 -17.30 -6.62 6.88
CA TYR A 16 -18.47 -7.32 6.39
C TYR A 16 -18.33 -7.69 4.90
N GLU A 17 -17.87 -6.74 4.07
CA GLU A 17 -17.61 -6.97 2.65
C GLU A 17 -16.56 -8.08 2.42
N ILE A 18 -15.47 -8.05 3.19
CA ILE A 18 -14.45 -9.10 3.15
C ILE A 18 -15.05 -10.45 3.55
N VAL A 19 -15.74 -10.53 4.70
CA VAL A 19 -16.32 -11.79 5.21
C VAL A 19 -17.29 -12.41 4.20
N GLN A 20 -18.18 -11.60 3.62
CA GLN A 20 -19.12 -12.06 2.61
C GLN A 20 -18.40 -12.54 1.34
N GLY A 21 -17.41 -11.80 0.87
CA GLY A 21 -16.68 -12.13 -0.35
C GLY A 21 -15.78 -13.36 -0.21
N VAL A 22 -14.99 -13.45 0.86
CA VAL A 22 -14.03 -14.56 1.05
C VAL A 22 -14.74 -15.89 1.34
N LEU A 23 -15.96 -15.84 1.88
CA LEU A 23 -16.79 -17.02 2.17
C LEU A 23 -17.88 -17.28 1.12
N ALA A 24 -17.91 -16.51 0.02
CA ALA A 24 -18.83 -16.75 -1.07
C ALA A 24 -18.59 -18.13 -1.73
N PRO A 25 -19.59 -18.69 -2.45
CA PRO A 25 -19.41 -19.95 -3.18
C PRO A 25 -18.20 -19.91 -4.13
N GLN A 26 -18.06 -18.80 -4.86
CA GLN A 26 -16.83 -18.42 -5.55
C GLN A 26 -16.12 -17.36 -4.71
N PRO A 27 -14.97 -17.69 -4.09
CA PRO A 27 -14.31 -16.78 -3.17
C PRO A 27 -13.81 -15.53 -3.90
N ALA A 28 -14.11 -14.36 -3.36
CA ALA A 28 -13.51 -13.11 -3.80
C ALA A 28 -12.14 -12.91 -3.13
N SER A 29 -11.25 -12.21 -3.84
CA SER A 29 -9.96 -11.77 -3.33
C SER A 29 -9.94 -10.25 -3.19
N PHE A 30 -9.23 -9.75 -2.17
CA PHE A 30 -9.23 -8.36 -1.77
C PHE A 30 -7.81 -7.81 -1.64
N SER A 31 -7.64 -6.55 -2.04
CA SER A 31 -6.44 -5.76 -1.78
C SER A 31 -6.79 -4.63 -0.82
N LEU A 32 -6.29 -4.72 0.42
CA LEU A 32 -6.39 -3.69 1.44
C LEU A 32 -5.31 -2.65 1.21
N VAL A 33 -5.70 -1.50 0.70
CA VAL A 33 -4.79 -0.41 0.34
C VAL A 33 -4.85 0.69 1.38
N GLY A 34 -3.71 1.14 1.89
CA GLY A 34 -3.69 2.32 2.76
C GLY A 34 -2.31 2.63 3.31
N SER A 35 -2.10 3.83 3.84
CA SER A 35 -0.78 4.26 4.32
C SER A 35 -0.23 3.40 5.47
N LYS A 36 1.08 3.50 5.73
CA LYS A 36 1.68 2.93 6.96
C LYS A 36 0.92 3.44 8.18
N LEU A 37 0.80 2.60 9.19
CA LEU A 37 0.15 2.92 10.48
C LEU A 37 -1.37 3.18 10.41
N ILE A 38 -2.01 3.04 9.25
CA ILE A 38 -3.47 3.09 9.13
C ILE A 38 -4.14 1.84 9.73
N GLY A 39 -3.40 0.84 10.21
CA GLY A 39 -3.96 -0.33 10.88
C GLY A 39 -4.40 -1.47 9.94
N LYS A 40 -3.76 -1.63 8.78
CA LYS A 40 -3.94 -2.80 7.89
C LYS A 40 -3.65 -4.11 8.63
N SER A 41 -2.46 -4.21 9.23
CA SER A 41 -2.03 -5.37 10.02
C SER A 41 -2.97 -5.68 11.19
N ARG A 42 -3.49 -4.65 11.86
CA ARG A 42 -4.50 -4.84 12.92
C ARG A 42 -5.80 -5.42 12.38
N LEU A 43 -6.25 -4.98 11.21
CA LEU A 43 -7.44 -5.52 10.55
C LEU A 43 -7.22 -6.99 10.16
N LEU A 44 -6.09 -7.33 9.57
CA LEU A 44 -5.75 -8.72 9.23
C LEU A 44 -5.65 -9.60 10.48
N ASN A 45 -5.02 -9.11 11.55
CA ASN A 45 -4.97 -9.81 12.83
C ASN A 45 -6.36 -10.02 13.43
N TYR A 46 -7.24 -9.03 13.31
CA TYR A 46 -8.61 -9.17 13.77
C TYR A 46 -9.38 -10.21 12.96
N LEU A 47 -9.25 -10.23 11.62
CA LEU A 47 -9.84 -11.26 10.77
C LEU A 47 -9.37 -12.68 11.14
N ALA A 48 -8.09 -12.84 11.49
CA ALA A 48 -7.51 -14.13 11.89
C ALA A 48 -7.79 -14.54 13.34
N SER A 49 -8.26 -13.62 14.18
CA SER A 49 -8.49 -13.86 15.60
C SER A 49 -9.74 -14.71 15.82
N GLU A 50 -9.77 -15.49 16.91
CA GLU A 50 -10.99 -16.18 17.37
C GLU A 50 -12.11 -15.21 17.72
N MET A 51 -11.75 -13.98 18.11
CA MET A 51 -12.68 -12.86 18.33
C MET A 51 -12.99 -12.08 17.05
N GLY A 52 -12.52 -12.56 15.89
CA GLY A 52 -12.71 -11.93 14.59
C GLY A 52 -13.99 -12.37 13.88
N PRO A 53 -14.50 -11.61 12.90
CA PRO A 53 -15.77 -11.91 12.24
C PRO A 53 -15.75 -13.21 11.40
N LEU A 54 -14.56 -13.73 11.05
CA LEU A 54 -14.45 -15.01 10.36
C LEU A 54 -14.67 -16.21 11.30
N LEU A 55 -14.37 -16.07 12.59
CA LEU A 55 -14.32 -17.20 13.54
C LEU A 55 -15.28 -17.05 14.72
N GLN A 56 -15.53 -15.83 15.19
CA GLN A 56 -16.35 -15.51 16.36
C GLN A 56 -17.81 -15.95 16.19
N ARG A 57 -18.45 -16.34 17.31
CA ARG A 57 -19.85 -16.80 17.32
C ARG A 57 -20.84 -15.64 17.31
N GLU A 58 -20.59 -14.55 18.02
CA GLU A 58 -21.49 -13.39 18.06
C GLU A 58 -21.67 -12.72 16.69
N LEU A 59 -20.71 -12.90 15.78
CA LEU A 59 -20.75 -12.39 14.41
C LEU A 59 -21.11 -13.48 13.40
N ALA A 60 -21.74 -14.59 13.82
CA ALA A 60 -22.12 -15.67 12.92
C ALA A 60 -23.03 -15.21 11.78
N ASP A 61 -23.93 -14.26 12.04
CA ASP A 61 -24.85 -13.71 11.04
C ASP A 61 -24.14 -12.91 9.94
N TRP A 62 -22.88 -12.54 10.13
CA TRP A 62 -22.07 -11.92 9.08
C TRP A 62 -21.55 -12.92 8.07
N ARG A 63 -21.65 -14.23 8.35
CA ARG A 63 -21.17 -15.29 7.47
C ARG A 63 -22.33 -15.90 6.68
N PRO A 64 -22.09 -16.35 5.43
CA PRO A 64 -23.07 -17.15 4.70
C PRO A 64 -23.49 -18.41 5.50
N LEU A 65 -24.71 -18.89 5.29
CA LEU A 65 -25.31 -20.00 6.04
C LEU A 65 -24.39 -21.24 6.15
N ALA A 66 -23.65 -21.56 5.08
CA ALA A 66 -22.74 -22.70 5.02
C ALA A 66 -21.53 -22.60 5.98
N TYR A 67 -21.23 -21.40 6.48
CA TYR A 67 -20.05 -21.10 7.30
C TYR A 67 -20.40 -20.41 8.64
N GLN A 68 -21.67 -20.35 9.02
CA GLN A 68 -22.10 -19.72 10.28
C GLN A 68 -21.48 -20.35 11.53
N ASP A 69 -21.14 -21.63 11.47
CA ASP A 69 -20.58 -22.37 12.60
C ASP A 69 -19.06 -22.20 12.79
N SER A 70 -18.40 -21.47 11.88
CA SER A 70 -16.95 -21.24 11.77
C SER A 70 -16.05 -22.48 11.68
N SER A 71 -16.58 -23.68 11.97
CA SER A 71 -15.82 -24.93 12.03
C SER A 71 -15.16 -25.30 10.70
N ARG A 72 -15.75 -24.81 9.61
CA ARG A 72 -15.33 -25.00 8.22
C ARG A 72 -14.49 -23.85 7.66
N VAL A 73 -14.16 -22.84 8.46
CA VAL A 73 -13.35 -21.70 8.04
C VAL A 73 -11.93 -21.86 8.59
N LEU A 74 -10.94 -21.82 7.70
CA LEU A 74 -9.53 -21.89 8.04
C LEU A 74 -8.87 -20.57 7.64
N VAL A 75 -8.21 -19.93 8.57
CA VAL A 75 -7.53 -18.64 8.33
C VAL A 75 -6.04 -18.82 8.55
N ALA A 76 -5.24 -18.50 7.54
CA ALA A 76 -3.78 -18.49 7.64
C ALA A 76 -3.26 -17.09 7.31
N ARG A 77 -2.44 -16.55 8.22
CA ARG A 77 -1.85 -15.22 8.07
C ARG A 77 -0.35 -15.34 7.90
N PHE A 78 0.18 -14.57 6.97
CA PHE A 78 1.60 -14.48 6.66
C PHE A 78 2.04 -13.03 6.60
N ASP A 79 3.25 -12.76 7.07
CA ASP A 79 3.90 -11.45 6.94
C ASP A 79 4.95 -11.55 5.84
N CYS A 80 4.71 -10.89 4.71
CA CYS A 80 5.58 -10.98 3.54
C CYS A 80 6.90 -10.20 3.70
N ASP A 81 7.06 -9.45 4.80
CA ASP A 81 8.32 -8.80 5.12
C ASP A 81 9.29 -9.73 5.87
N TRP A 82 8.85 -10.95 6.25
CA TRP A 82 9.73 -11.90 6.93
C TRP A 82 10.76 -12.52 5.97
N PRO A 83 12.05 -12.62 6.38
CA PRO A 83 13.12 -13.10 5.51
C PRO A 83 12.82 -14.46 4.85
N GLU A 84 12.24 -15.40 5.58
CA GLU A 84 11.95 -16.75 5.08
C GLU A 84 10.89 -16.75 3.97
N LEU A 85 9.91 -15.83 4.03
CA LEU A 85 8.94 -15.63 2.95
C LEU A 85 9.57 -14.92 1.75
N GLN A 86 10.59 -14.11 1.99
CA GLN A 86 11.29 -13.40 0.92
C GLN A 86 12.18 -14.33 0.08
N GLU A 87 12.61 -15.46 0.63
CA GLU A 87 13.37 -16.47 -0.12
C GLU A 87 12.46 -17.41 -0.92
N ASP A 88 11.39 -17.90 -0.31
CA ASP A 88 10.50 -18.93 -0.88
C ASP A 88 9.07 -18.76 -0.36
N LEU A 89 8.35 -17.78 -0.91
CA LEU A 89 6.97 -17.46 -0.50
C LEU A 89 6.05 -18.68 -0.53
N LEU A 90 6.01 -19.40 -1.66
CA LEU A 90 5.05 -20.48 -1.88
C LEU A 90 5.41 -21.75 -1.11
N GLY A 91 6.69 -22.13 -1.07
CA GLY A 91 7.12 -23.27 -0.27
C GLY A 91 7.00 -23.00 1.22
N TYR A 92 7.23 -21.78 1.69
CA TYR A 92 6.99 -21.43 3.09
C TYR A 92 5.50 -21.53 3.44
N MET A 93 4.62 -20.95 2.61
CA MET A 93 3.17 -21.05 2.80
C MET A 93 2.69 -22.49 2.82
N TYR A 94 3.19 -23.32 1.89
CA TYR A 94 2.91 -24.76 1.85
C TYR A 94 3.31 -25.45 3.17
N ARG A 95 4.57 -25.30 3.61
CA ARG A 95 5.08 -25.96 4.82
C ARG A 95 4.25 -25.59 6.05
N GLN A 96 3.93 -24.31 6.21
CA GLN A 96 3.12 -23.83 7.32
C GLN A 96 1.67 -24.34 7.28
N LEU A 97 1.03 -24.34 6.10
CA LEU A 97 -0.31 -24.88 5.94
C LEU A 97 -0.34 -26.39 6.17
N ALA A 98 0.62 -27.13 5.62
CA ALA A 98 0.74 -28.56 5.79
C ALA A 98 0.89 -28.96 7.25
N GLN A 99 1.79 -28.27 7.98
CA GLN A 99 1.97 -28.48 9.41
C GLN A 99 0.68 -28.23 10.19
N ARG A 100 0.01 -27.09 9.96
CA ARG A 100 -1.24 -26.75 10.67
C ARG A 100 -2.36 -27.75 10.37
N LEU A 101 -2.48 -28.20 9.13
CA LEU A 101 -3.51 -29.18 8.76
C LEU A 101 -3.23 -30.56 9.34
N ALA A 102 -1.95 -30.94 9.48
CA ALA A 102 -1.56 -32.20 10.12
C ALA A 102 -1.87 -32.22 11.63
N GLU A 103 -1.87 -31.06 12.28
CA GLU A 103 -2.24 -30.92 13.71
C GLU A 103 -3.77 -30.95 13.95
N VAL A 104 -4.58 -30.87 12.89
CA VAL A 104 -6.05 -30.76 12.99
C VAL A 104 -6.70 -32.11 12.65
N ASP A 105 -6.98 -32.91 13.68
CA ASP A 105 -7.55 -34.27 13.57
C ASP A 105 -8.85 -34.39 12.73
N ARG A 106 -9.64 -33.30 12.67
CA ARG A 106 -10.92 -33.27 11.96
C ARG A 106 -10.79 -33.14 10.43
N ILE A 107 -9.62 -32.78 9.92
CA ILE A 107 -9.38 -32.59 8.48
C ILE A 107 -8.53 -33.76 7.97
N ARG A 108 -9.10 -34.55 7.05
CA ARG A 108 -8.38 -35.67 6.42
C ARG A 108 -7.94 -35.26 5.02
N ILE A 109 -6.70 -34.80 4.92
CA ILE A 109 -6.03 -34.55 3.64
C ILE A 109 -5.33 -35.83 3.20
N ASP A 110 -5.48 -36.17 1.92
CA ASP A 110 -4.68 -37.18 1.26
C ASP A 110 -3.33 -36.55 0.87
N TRP A 111 -2.29 -36.89 1.65
CA TRP A 111 -0.96 -36.28 1.53
C TRP A 111 -0.09 -36.93 0.45
N ASP A 112 -0.37 -38.18 0.07
CA ASP A 112 0.41 -38.93 -0.92
C ASP A 112 0.51 -38.16 -2.26
N PRO A 113 -0.61 -37.72 -2.90
CA PRO A 113 -0.53 -36.96 -4.15
C PRO A 113 0.10 -35.57 -3.98
N VAL A 114 0.02 -34.99 -2.78
CA VAL A 114 0.57 -33.66 -2.47
C VAL A 114 2.09 -33.74 -2.34
N GLN A 115 2.61 -34.78 -1.70
CA GLN A 115 4.05 -34.96 -1.50
C GLN A 115 4.78 -35.42 -2.78
N GLU A 116 4.08 -36.09 -3.70
CA GLU A 116 4.63 -36.45 -5.01
C GLU A 116 4.85 -35.24 -5.94
N GLU A 117 4.11 -34.15 -5.73
CA GLU A 117 4.24 -32.95 -6.55
C GLU A 117 5.47 -32.13 -6.16
N ALA A 118 6.32 -31.79 -7.14
CA ALA A 118 7.57 -31.08 -6.88
C ALA A 118 7.41 -29.56 -6.78
N ASN A 119 6.31 -28.99 -7.32
CA ASN A 119 6.08 -27.56 -7.33
C ASN A 119 5.19 -27.10 -6.15
N PRO A 120 5.67 -26.23 -5.24
CA PRO A 120 4.89 -25.69 -4.13
C PRO A 120 3.55 -25.06 -4.51
N SER A 121 3.47 -24.39 -5.67
CA SER A 121 2.22 -23.77 -6.14
C SER A 121 1.13 -24.82 -6.39
N ARG A 122 1.51 -25.96 -6.97
CA ARG A 122 0.61 -27.09 -7.22
C ARG A 122 0.29 -27.87 -5.95
N GLN A 123 1.25 -28.01 -5.04
CA GLN A 123 1.01 -28.60 -3.71
C GLN A 123 -0.07 -27.82 -2.95
N LEU A 124 0.05 -26.49 -2.91
CA LEU A 124 -0.96 -25.60 -2.34
C LEU A 124 -2.32 -25.76 -3.03
N TRP A 125 -2.33 -25.85 -4.36
CA TRP A 125 -3.57 -25.97 -5.13
C TRP A 125 -4.30 -27.28 -4.81
N GLN A 126 -3.57 -28.39 -4.72
CA GLN A 126 -4.15 -29.68 -4.35
C GLN A 126 -4.74 -29.66 -2.94
N ILE A 127 -4.03 -29.08 -1.96
CA ILE A 127 -4.56 -28.91 -0.59
C ILE A 127 -5.87 -28.12 -0.63
N CYS A 128 -5.92 -27.01 -1.36
CA CYS A 128 -7.10 -26.16 -1.42
C CYS A 128 -8.28 -26.85 -2.12
N GLN A 129 -8.02 -27.59 -3.19
CA GLN A 129 -9.03 -28.39 -3.86
C GLN A 129 -9.61 -29.48 -2.94
N GLN A 130 -8.76 -30.17 -2.18
CA GLN A 130 -9.20 -31.16 -1.20
C GLN A 130 -10.05 -30.52 -0.09
N LEU A 131 -9.60 -29.39 0.46
CA LEU A 131 -10.36 -28.63 1.48
C LEU A 131 -11.74 -28.21 0.95
N ASN A 132 -11.81 -27.67 -0.26
CA ASN A 132 -13.07 -27.25 -0.88
C ASN A 132 -14.02 -28.45 -1.10
N ARG A 133 -13.51 -29.62 -1.52
CA ARG A 133 -14.31 -30.86 -1.62
C ARG A 133 -14.85 -31.33 -0.27
N LEU A 134 -14.10 -31.12 0.81
CA LEU A 134 -14.52 -31.41 2.18
C LEU A 134 -15.46 -30.32 2.75
N GLY A 135 -15.74 -29.26 1.99
CA GLY A 135 -16.60 -28.15 2.39
C GLY A 135 -15.92 -27.12 3.31
N TYR A 136 -14.60 -27.17 3.44
CA TYR A 136 -13.81 -26.15 4.15
C TYR A 136 -13.51 -24.97 3.23
N ARG A 137 -13.36 -23.78 3.81
CA ARG A 137 -12.88 -22.58 3.13
C ARG A 137 -11.56 -22.14 3.73
N LEU A 138 -10.52 -22.08 2.90
CA LEU A 138 -9.24 -21.49 3.26
C LEU A 138 -9.20 -20.01 2.87
N VAL A 139 -8.90 -19.17 3.85
CA VAL A 139 -8.69 -17.72 3.70
C VAL A 139 -7.22 -17.42 4.00
N LEU A 140 -6.52 -16.85 3.04
CA LEU A 140 -5.12 -16.45 3.17
C LEU A 140 -5.02 -14.94 3.34
N LEU A 141 -4.35 -14.52 4.41
CA LEU A 141 -4.12 -13.12 4.74
C LEU A 141 -2.64 -12.81 4.59
N LEU A 142 -2.26 -11.97 3.63
CA LEU A 142 -0.88 -11.58 3.38
C LEU A 142 -0.67 -10.13 3.79
N ASP A 143 0.12 -9.92 4.85
CA ASP A 143 0.50 -8.60 5.32
C ASP A 143 1.79 -8.11 4.66
N ASN A 144 2.01 -6.80 4.62
CA ASN A 144 3.20 -6.18 4.01
C ASN A 144 3.52 -6.70 2.60
N PHE A 145 2.49 -6.91 1.78
CA PHE A 145 2.63 -7.57 0.48
C PHE A 145 3.45 -6.75 -0.54
N ASP A 146 3.66 -5.46 -0.29
CA ASP A 146 4.57 -4.61 -1.08
C ASP A 146 5.99 -5.22 -1.17
N ALA A 147 6.47 -5.88 -0.10
CA ALA A 147 7.80 -6.50 -0.04
C ALA A 147 8.02 -7.58 -1.10
N VAL A 148 6.95 -8.25 -1.52
CA VAL A 148 6.98 -9.30 -2.55
C VAL A 148 7.41 -8.73 -3.92
N PHE A 149 7.04 -7.48 -4.19
CA PHE A 149 7.39 -6.77 -5.41
C PHE A 149 8.77 -6.13 -5.33
N GLU A 150 9.10 -5.50 -4.21
CA GLU A 150 10.38 -4.79 -4.00
C GLU A 150 11.58 -5.73 -4.17
N ASN A 151 11.43 -6.98 -3.70
CA ASN A 151 12.48 -8.00 -3.76
C ASN A 151 12.40 -8.89 -5.02
N GLN A 152 11.49 -8.61 -5.97
CA GLN A 152 11.27 -9.40 -7.19
C GLN A 152 11.03 -10.90 -6.94
N ILE A 153 10.39 -11.22 -5.82
CA ILE A 153 10.13 -12.60 -5.39
C ILE A 153 9.12 -13.26 -6.31
N LEU A 154 8.15 -12.49 -6.81
CA LEU A 154 7.20 -12.94 -7.81
C LEU A 154 7.66 -12.60 -9.22
N SER A 155 7.97 -13.64 -9.99
CA SER A 155 8.09 -13.55 -11.44
C SER A 155 6.71 -13.67 -12.11
N MET A 156 6.59 -13.24 -13.37
CA MET A 156 5.37 -13.47 -14.17
C MET A 156 5.01 -14.95 -14.28
N GLU A 157 6.01 -15.84 -14.34
CA GLU A 157 5.82 -17.29 -14.39
C GLU A 157 5.19 -17.80 -13.10
N THR A 158 5.71 -17.38 -11.94
CA THR A 158 5.16 -17.72 -10.63
C THR A 158 3.73 -17.20 -10.46
N ILE A 159 3.42 -16.00 -10.96
CA ILE A 159 2.06 -15.44 -10.90
C ILE A 159 1.09 -16.22 -11.79
N ASP A 160 1.52 -16.66 -12.96
CA ASP A 160 0.70 -17.50 -13.83
C ASP A 160 0.42 -18.87 -13.18
N GLU A 161 1.39 -19.44 -12.45
CA GLU A 161 1.19 -20.64 -11.64
C GLU A 161 0.20 -20.44 -10.49
N LEU A 162 0.08 -19.22 -9.96
CA LEU A 162 -0.86 -18.90 -8.90
C LEU A 162 -2.29 -18.70 -9.39
N ARG A 163 -2.52 -18.59 -10.71
CA ARG A 163 -3.86 -18.33 -11.27
C ARG A 163 -4.91 -19.39 -10.90
N PRO A 164 -4.63 -20.71 -10.91
CA PRO A 164 -5.61 -21.71 -10.48
C PRO A 164 -5.99 -21.57 -8.99
N LEU A 165 -5.09 -21.03 -8.16
CA LEU A 165 -5.36 -20.84 -6.74
C LEU A 165 -6.41 -19.75 -6.49
N THR A 166 -6.50 -18.73 -7.34
CA THR A 166 -7.48 -17.64 -7.15
C THR A 166 -8.93 -18.09 -7.35
N LEU A 167 -9.16 -19.25 -7.96
CA LEU A 167 -10.49 -19.86 -8.09
C LEU A 167 -10.90 -20.64 -6.83
N GLU A 168 -9.92 -21.14 -6.08
CA GLU A 168 -10.14 -22.06 -4.96
C GLU A 168 -9.94 -21.38 -3.60
N ILE A 169 -9.14 -20.31 -3.55
CA ILE A 169 -8.71 -19.62 -2.33
C ILE A 169 -9.25 -18.19 -2.29
N ALA A 170 -9.68 -17.77 -1.11
CA ALA A 170 -9.89 -16.37 -0.83
C ALA A 170 -8.58 -15.71 -0.34
N LEU A 171 -8.08 -14.73 -1.09
CA LEU A 171 -6.85 -14.03 -0.75
C LEU A 171 -7.15 -12.60 -0.31
N VAL A 172 -6.60 -12.17 0.83
CA VAL A 172 -6.62 -10.79 1.28
C VAL A 172 -5.18 -10.31 1.42
N VAL A 173 -4.76 -9.36 0.58
CA VAL A 173 -3.42 -8.77 0.64
C VAL A 173 -3.47 -7.37 1.21
N ALA A 174 -2.49 -6.98 2.03
CA ALA A 174 -2.35 -5.61 2.51
C ALA A 174 -1.17 -4.93 1.83
N THR A 175 -1.42 -3.77 1.22
CA THR A 175 -0.42 -2.96 0.53
C THR A 175 -0.51 -1.49 0.90
N GLU A 176 0.57 -0.75 0.68
CA GLU A 176 0.58 0.70 0.88
C GLU A 176 -0.04 1.49 -0.26
N GLN A 177 0.09 0.95 -1.47
CA GLN A 177 -0.41 1.55 -2.70
C GLN A 177 -1.26 0.51 -3.45
N PRO A 178 -2.15 0.96 -4.34
CA PRO A 178 -2.85 0.04 -5.23
C PRO A 178 -1.85 -0.85 -5.97
N LEU A 179 -2.17 -2.13 -6.17
CA LEU A 179 -1.28 -3.08 -6.84
C LEU A 179 -0.81 -2.59 -8.23
N HIS A 180 -1.67 -1.88 -8.97
CA HIS A 180 -1.34 -1.29 -10.28
C HIS A 180 -0.32 -0.14 -10.23
N ASP A 181 -0.13 0.48 -9.06
CA ASP A 181 0.89 1.50 -8.84
C ASP A 181 2.23 0.88 -8.41
N LEU A 182 2.24 -0.36 -7.87
CA LEU A 182 3.46 -1.08 -7.46
C LEU A 182 4.20 -1.68 -8.66
N ASP A 183 3.51 -2.44 -9.51
CA ASP A 183 4.06 -3.01 -10.74
C ASP A 183 2.96 -3.11 -11.81
N ARG A 184 3.12 -2.37 -12.92
CA ARG A 184 2.10 -2.30 -13.98
C ARG A 184 1.99 -3.58 -14.80
N ASP A 185 3.09 -4.30 -14.98
CA ASP A 185 3.10 -5.52 -15.78
C ASP A 185 2.49 -6.67 -14.97
N LEU A 186 2.83 -6.74 -13.67
CA LEU A 186 2.23 -7.73 -12.77
C LEU A 186 0.77 -7.41 -12.46
N ALA A 187 0.38 -6.15 -12.28
CA ALA A 187 -1.01 -5.80 -12.01
C ALA A 187 -1.95 -6.05 -13.20
N ALA A 188 -1.43 -6.13 -14.42
CA ALA A 188 -2.18 -6.59 -15.58
C ALA A 188 -2.40 -8.11 -15.57
N SER A 189 -1.78 -8.85 -14.64
CA SER A 189 -2.04 -10.26 -14.44
C SER A 189 -3.49 -10.50 -14.06
N PRO A 190 -4.13 -11.56 -14.61
CA PRO A 190 -5.44 -12.02 -14.17
C PRO A 190 -5.55 -12.27 -12.67
N LEU A 191 -4.44 -12.55 -11.98
CA LEU A 191 -4.43 -12.78 -10.54
C LEU A 191 -4.79 -11.52 -9.73
N PHE A 192 -4.23 -10.38 -10.12
CA PHE A 192 -4.42 -9.12 -9.40
C PHE A 192 -5.57 -8.29 -9.97
N ASN A 193 -5.90 -8.44 -11.26
CA ASN A 193 -7.00 -7.71 -11.89
C ASN A 193 -8.39 -8.13 -11.35
N VAL A 194 -8.51 -9.32 -10.75
CA VAL A 194 -9.77 -9.82 -10.17
C VAL A 194 -9.94 -9.37 -8.72
N MET A 195 -8.91 -8.78 -8.09
CA MET A 195 -9.00 -8.35 -6.69
C MET A 195 -9.81 -7.06 -6.54
N THR A 196 -10.74 -7.07 -5.60
CA THR A 196 -11.45 -5.86 -5.20
C THR A 196 -10.55 -5.02 -4.30
N GLN A 197 -10.37 -3.75 -4.65
CA GLN A 197 -9.54 -2.82 -3.87
C GLN A 197 -10.37 -2.15 -2.78
N LEU A 198 -9.96 -2.35 -1.52
CA LEU A 198 -10.57 -1.75 -0.35
C LEU A 198 -9.59 -0.75 0.26
N PHE A 199 -9.91 0.54 0.16
CA PHE A 199 -9.07 1.61 0.70
C PHE A 199 -9.37 1.80 2.19
N LEU A 200 -8.34 1.68 3.03
CA LEU A 200 -8.42 2.00 4.45
C LEU A 200 -8.12 3.48 4.67
N SER A 201 -9.07 4.17 5.31
CA SER A 201 -8.97 5.56 5.70
C SER A 201 -8.91 5.70 7.24
N LEU A 202 -9.00 6.96 7.69
CA LEU A 202 -9.22 7.31 9.09
C LEU A 202 -10.45 6.58 9.66
N VAL A 203 -10.46 6.33 10.97
CA VAL A 203 -11.57 5.64 11.63
C VAL A 203 -12.81 6.53 11.62
N GLU A 204 -13.99 5.92 11.43
CA GLU A 204 -15.25 6.64 11.45
C GLU A 204 -15.43 7.38 12.79
N PRO A 205 -15.92 8.63 12.81
CA PRO A 205 -16.01 9.43 14.05
C PRO A 205 -16.73 8.73 15.20
N GLU A 206 -17.83 8.02 14.89
CA GLU A 206 -18.59 7.25 15.88
C GLU A 206 -17.78 6.08 16.45
N ALA A 207 -17.02 5.38 15.61
CA ALA A 207 -16.16 4.29 16.04
C ALA A 207 -14.96 4.80 16.85
N ALA A 208 -14.38 5.93 16.46
CA ALA A 208 -13.33 6.60 17.23
C ALA A 208 -13.84 7.07 18.60
N GLN A 209 -15.07 7.59 18.67
CA GLN A 209 -15.72 7.94 19.93
C GLN A 209 -15.91 6.71 20.84
N LYS A 210 -16.42 5.60 20.29
CA LYS A 210 -16.55 4.33 21.03
C LYS A 210 -15.19 3.82 21.53
N TRP A 211 -14.14 3.95 20.72
CA TRP A 211 -12.79 3.57 21.11
C TRP A 211 -12.30 4.42 22.29
N LEU A 212 -12.49 5.74 22.24
CA LEU A 212 -12.12 6.61 23.37
C LEU A 212 -12.96 6.30 24.62
N ALA A 213 -14.25 6.04 24.47
CA ALA A 213 -15.12 5.65 25.58
C ALA A 213 -14.69 4.33 26.24
N ALA A 214 -14.13 3.38 25.48
CA ALA A 214 -13.61 2.13 26.05
C ALA A 214 -12.44 2.33 27.03
N TYR A 215 -11.73 3.47 26.94
CA TYR A 215 -10.71 3.83 27.91
C TYR A 215 -11.29 4.39 29.23
N ALA A 216 -12.56 4.79 29.27
CA ALA A 216 -13.18 5.42 30.45
C ALA A 216 -13.19 4.49 31.68
N GLU A 217 -13.25 3.17 31.49
CA GLU A 217 -13.11 2.19 32.57
C GLU A 217 -11.79 2.31 33.34
N HIS A 218 -10.72 2.74 32.66
CA HIS A 218 -9.39 2.88 33.22
C HIS A 218 -9.04 4.34 33.53
N PHE A 219 -9.62 5.28 32.77
CA PHE A 219 -9.34 6.71 32.87
C PHE A 219 -10.66 7.49 32.95
N PRO A 220 -11.27 7.63 34.14
CA PRO A 220 -12.59 8.25 34.29
C PRO A 220 -12.70 9.68 33.75
N GLY A 221 -11.60 10.44 33.75
CA GLY A 221 -11.57 11.80 33.24
C GLY A 221 -11.67 11.92 31.71
N ILE A 222 -11.48 10.81 30.97
CA ILE A 222 -11.40 10.84 29.50
C ILE A 222 -12.72 11.28 28.85
N GLU A 223 -13.87 10.92 29.42
CA GLU A 223 -15.19 11.24 28.85
C GLU A 223 -15.37 12.73 28.61
N SER A 224 -14.87 13.54 29.55
CA SER A 224 -14.94 14.99 29.50
C SER A 224 -14.03 15.62 28.43
N MET A 225 -13.10 14.86 27.86
CA MET A 225 -12.08 15.30 26.89
C MET A 225 -12.25 14.65 25.51
N VAL A 226 -13.26 13.80 25.31
CA VAL A 226 -13.45 13.06 24.05
C VAL A 226 -13.47 13.99 22.82
N PRO A 227 -14.21 15.12 22.80
CA PRO A 227 -14.21 16.01 21.64
C PRO A 227 -12.81 16.53 21.27
N GLU A 228 -12.03 16.97 22.26
CA GLU A 228 -10.67 17.45 22.06
C GLU A 228 -9.72 16.35 21.61
N LEU A 229 -9.84 15.15 22.19
CA LEU A 229 -9.00 14.01 21.78
C LEU A 229 -9.34 13.54 20.36
N LEU A 230 -10.60 13.56 19.95
CA LEU A 230 -11.00 13.27 18.56
C LEU A 230 -10.39 14.31 17.59
N GLU A 231 -10.42 15.58 17.96
CA GLU A 231 -9.79 16.65 17.17
C GLU A 231 -8.27 16.46 17.08
N LEU A 232 -7.60 16.27 18.23
CA LEU A 232 -6.14 16.11 18.29
C LEU A 232 -5.66 14.87 17.55
N THR A 233 -6.37 13.75 17.64
CA THR A 233 -6.01 12.50 16.95
C THR A 233 -6.42 12.51 15.48
N GLY A 234 -7.36 13.37 15.09
CA GLY A 234 -7.91 13.35 13.74
C GLY A 234 -8.57 12.02 13.39
N THR A 235 -9.01 11.23 14.37
CA THR A 235 -9.48 9.85 14.22
C THR A 235 -8.46 8.89 13.59
N HIS A 236 -7.17 9.24 13.59
CA HIS A 236 -6.13 8.38 13.05
C HIS A 236 -5.90 7.18 13.99
N PRO A 237 -5.99 5.92 13.52
CA PRO A 237 -5.97 4.73 14.38
C PRO A 237 -4.66 4.58 15.16
N PHE A 238 -3.53 4.99 14.58
CA PHE A 238 -2.26 5.03 15.31
C PHE A 238 -2.30 5.94 16.55
N LEU A 239 -2.84 7.15 16.43
CA LEU A 239 -2.90 8.11 17.54
C LEU A 239 -3.93 7.66 18.59
N LEU A 240 -5.12 7.20 18.14
CA LEU A 240 -6.14 6.61 19.03
C LEU A 240 -5.58 5.43 19.84
N GLY A 241 -4.77 4.57 19.20
CA GLY A 241 -4.11 3.45 19.85
C GLY A 241 -3.05 3.85 20.90
N ARG A 242 -2.57 5.09 20.89
CA ARG A 242 -1.58 5.61 21.85
C ARG A 242 -2.20 6.30 23.05
N ILE A 243 -3.50 6.58 23.04
CA ILE A 243 -4.18 7.30 24.13
C ILE A 243 -3.99 6.62 25.47
N GLY A 244 -4.15 5.29 25.57
CA GLY A 244 -3.96 4.58 26.84
C GLY A 244 -2.52 4.68 27.39
N ASP A 245 -1.52 4.60 26.51
CA ASP A 245 -0.10 4.75 26.90
C ASP A 245 0.16 6.18 27.42
N ILE A 246 -0.36 7.18 26.71
CA ILE A 246 -0.20 8.60 27.06
C ILE A 246 -0.88 8.94 28.38
N PHE A 247 -2.10 8.45 28.61
CA PHE A 247 -2.81 8.68 29.87
C PHE A 247 -2.06 8.06 31.05
N THR A 248 -1.55 6.84 30.87
CA THR A 248 -0.71 6.17 31.88
C THR A 248 0.55 6.98 32.19
N GLU A 249 1.24 7.50 31.17
CA GLU A 249 2.42 8.35 31.35
C GLU A 249 2.09 9.64 32.08
N VAL A 250 0.96 10.28 31.74
CA VAL A 250 0.56 11.54 32.40
C VAL A 250 0.15 11.30 33.84
N GLU A 251 -0.61 10.24 34.16
CA GLU A 251 -0.95 9.88 35.55
C GLU A 251 0.29 9.70 36.43
N GLN A 252 1.35 9.10 35.90
CA GLN A 252 2.63 8.93 36.63
C GLN A 252 3.35 10.26 36.90
N MET A 253 3.03 11.33 36.18
CA MET A 253 3.59 12.67 36.39
C MET A 253 2.77 13.49 37.38
N LEU A 254 1.58 13.03 37.76
CA LEU A 254 0.70 13.74 38.69
C LEU A 254 0.98 13.34 40.15
N PRO A 255 0.68 14.24 41.11
CA PRO A 255 0.63 13.90 42.52
C PRO A 255 -0.25 12.68 42.82
N PRO A 256 0.10 11.85 43.82
CA PRO A 256 -0.71 10.69 44.19
C PRO A 256 -2.16 11.07 44.48
N GLY A 257 -3.10 10.34 43.86
CA GLY A 257 -4.54 10.54 44.04
C GLY A 257 -5.16 11.60 43.12
N GLN A 258 -4.37 12.29 42.30
CA GLN A 258 -4.89 13.17 41.25
C GLN A 258 -5.19 12.35 39.99
N VAL A 259 -6.36 12.59 39.39
CA VAL A 259 -6.81 11.92 38.15
C VAL A 259 -6.61 12.86 36.97
N VAL A 260 -6.32 12.31 35.79
CA VAL A 260 -6.18 13.10 34.56
C VAL A 260 -7.53 13.66 34.12
N GLY A 261 -7.76 14.94 34.39
CA GLY A 261 -8.87 15.74 33.87
C GLY A 261 -8.51 16.70 32.72
N ARG A 262 -9.49 17.53 32.31
CA ARG A 262 -9.38 18.52 31.21
C ARG A 262 -8.25 19.53 31.40
N GLU A 263 -7.92 19.87 32.64
CA GLU A 263 -6.81 20.76 32.99
C GLU A 263 -5.45 20.23 32.51
N HIS A 264 -5.34 18.93 32.26
CA HIS A 264 -4.13 18.29 31.74
C HIS A 264 -4.09 18.18 30.21
N LEU A 265 -5.11 18.68 29.49
CA LEU A 265 -5.15 18.67 28.02
C LEU A 265 -3.88 19.25 27.37
N PRO A 266 -3.27 20.34 27.86
CA PRO A 266 -2.00 20.82 27.29
C PRO A 266 -0.86 19.81 27.38
N LEU A 267 -0.77 19.05 28.48
CA LEU A 267 0.25 18.02 28.66
C LEU A 267 -0.06 16.79 27.81
N LEU A 268 -1.33 16.36 27.74
CA LEU A 268 -1.78 15.28 26.85
C LEU A 268 -1.48 15.63 25.39
N ARG A 269 -1.73 16.87 24.96
CA ARG A 269 -1.40 17.38 23.62
C ARG A 269 0.09 17.23 23.32
N LEU A 270 0.95 17.66 24.24
CA LEU A 270 2.41 17.55 24.10
C LEU A 270 2.85 16.08 23.95
N ARG A 271 2.37 15.20 24.84
CA ARG A 271 2.69 13.77 24.79
C ARG A 271 2.17 13.11 23.51
N LEU A 272 0.96 13.45 23.07
CA LEU A 272 0.39 12.93 21.84
C LEU A 272 1.18 13.38 20.60
N ALA A 273 1.71 14.61 20.59
CA ALA A 273 2.59 15.07 19.52
C ALA A 273 3.90 14.26 19.47
N GLU A 274 4.51 13.99 20.63
CA GLU A 274 5.74 13.19 20.72
C GLU A 274 5.52 11.74 20.28
N HIS A 275 4.48 11.07 20.80
CA HIS A 275 4.10 9.71 20.38
C HIS A 275 3.68 9.67 18.90
N GLY A 276 3.09 10.75 18.40
CA GLY A 276 2.69 10.93 17.00
C GLY A 276 3.84 11.13 16.03
N ARG A 277 5.06 11.42 16.50
CA ARG A 277 6.20 11.78 15.65
C ARG A 277 6.51 10.74 14.57
N LEU A 278 6.45 9.46 14.91
CA LEU A 278 6.67 8.38 13.92
C LEU A 278 5.66 8.47 12.76
N LEU A 279 4.38 8.69 13.07
CA LEU A 279 3.34 8.88 12.06
C LEU A 279 3.62 10.12 11.22
N PHE A 280 3.93 11.24 11.87
CA PHE A 280 4.14 12.52 11.18
C PHE A 280 5.34 12.48 10.24
N GLU A 281 6.47 11.89 10.67
CA GLU A 281 7.65 11.66 9.83
C GLU A 281 7.33 10.72 8.65
N THR A 282 6.53 9.69 8.91
CA THR A 282 6.10 8.76 7.85
C THR A 282 5.27 9.48 6.79
N CYS A 283 4.29 10.29 7.19
CA CYS A 283 3.49 11.13 6.29
C CYS A 283 4.37 12.13 5.53
N TRP A 284 5.32 12.78 6.21
CA TRP A 284 6.24 13.74 5.59
C TRP A 284 7.13 13.11 4.54
N ASN A 285 7.70 11.95 4.83
CA ASN A 285 8.53 11.21 3.86
C ASN A 285 7.73 10.84 2.60
N LYS A 286 6.44 10.50 2.75
CA LYS A 286 5.54 10.27 1.61
C LYS A 286 5.28 11.54 0.81
N ILE A 287 4.98 12.66 1.48
CA ILE A 287 4.78 13.96 0.82
C ILE A 287 6.02 14.38 0.02
N ARG A 288 7.22 14.08 0.52
CA ARG A 288 8.49 14.38 -0.18
C ARG A 288 8.77 13.49 -1.39
N LYS A 289 8.18 12.30 -1.44
CA LYS A 289 8.35 11.31 -2.51
C LYS A 289 6.99 10.88 -3.07
N PRO A 290 6.21 11.80 -3.66
CA PRO A 290 4.92 11.44 -4.22
C PRO A 290 5.09 10.51 -5.43
N PRO A 291 4.06 9.73 -5.78
CA PRO A 291 4.05 8.93 -7.01
C PRO A 291 4.39 9.77 -8.25
N ARG A 292 5.12 9.19 -9.22
CA ARG A 292 5.58 9.90 -10.43
C ARG A 292 4.48 10.56 -11.26
N ARG A 293 3.24 10.10 -11.13
CA ARG A 293 2.06 10.66 -11.82
C ARG A 293 1.54 11.96 -11.20
N LEU A 294 2.03 12.33 -10.02
CA LEU A 294 1.61 13.53 -9.29
C LEU A 294 2.71 14.59 -9.35
N GLU A 295 2.32 15.82 -9.64
CA GLU A 295 3.21 16.96 -9.58
C GLU A 295 3.45 17.36 -8.13
N GLY A 296 4.70 17.30 -7.67
CA GLY A 296 5.06 17.66 -6.30
C GLY A 296 4.68 19.10 -5.94
N GLN A 297 4.70 20.02 -6.91
CA GLN A 297 4.28 21.41 -6.70
C GLN A 297 2.80 21.54 -6.36
N ALA A 298 1.92 20.76 -6.99
CA ALA A 298 0.49 20.75 -6.71
C ALA A 298 0.21 20.29 -5.27
N ILE A 299 0.90 19.25 -4.81
CA ILE A 299 0.81 18.77 -3.42
C ILE A 299 1.27 19.85 -2.44
N GLN A 300 2.41 20.48 -2.69
CA GLN A 300 2.94 21.53 -1.83
C GLN A 300 2.02 22.76 -1.75
N ALA A 301 1.42 23.16 -2.88
CA ALA A 301 0.46 24.26 -2.92
C ALA A 301 -0.79 23.94 -2.08
N LEU A 302 -1.35 22.73 -2.21
CA LEU A 302 -2.49 22.28 -1.42
C LEU A 302 -2.17 22.25 0.07
N LEU A 303 -1.01 21.70 0.46
CA LEU A 303 -0.61 21.65 1.87
C LEU A 303 -0.45 23.05 2.47
N LYS A 304 0.16 24.00 1.75
CA LYS A 304 0.28 25.39 2.19
C LYS A 304 -1.09 26.06 2.40
N TRP A 305 -2.09 25.70 1.60
CA TRP A 305 -3.45 26.21 1.79
C TRP A 305 -4.11 25.57 3.00
N LEU A 306 -4.09 24.24 3.09
CA LEU A 306 -4.68 23.47 4.20
C LEU A 306 -4.07 23.80 5.57
N LEU A 307 -2.84 24.32 5.61
CA LEU A 307 -2.20 24.83 6.82
C LEU A 307 -2.76 26.18 7.29
N LYS A 308 -3.34 26.98 6.40
CA LYS A 308 -3.93 28.27 6.74
C LYS A 308 -5.37 28.10 7.17
N GLU A 309 -6.15 27.33 6.40
CA GLU A 309 -7.57 27.16 6.62
C GLU A 309 -8.10 25.88 5.94
N PRO A 310 -9.23 25.33 6.39
CA PRO A 310 -9.91 24.24 5.70
C PRO A 310 -10.33 24.66 4.28
N LEU A 311 -10.06 23.82 3.30
CA LEU A 311 -10.40 24.03 1.90
C LEU A 311 -11.87 23.66 1.65
N GLN A 312 -12.69 24.60 1.18
CA GLN A 312 -14.10 24.34 0.93
C GLN A 312 -14.29 23.47 -0.31
N LEU A 313 -15.41 22.72 -0.34
CA LEU A 313 -15.72 21.79 -1.43
C LEU A 313 -15.71 22.43 -2.82
N HIS A 314 -16.21 23.65 -2.92
CA HIS A 314 -16.35 24.38 -4.19
C HIS A 314 -15.06 25.10 -4.62
N GLU A 315 -14.05 25.17 -3.77
CA GLU A 315 -12.78 25.86 -4.05
C GLU A 315 -11.75 24.95 -4.73
N VAL A 316 -12.00 23.63 -4.74
CA VAL A 316 -11.09 22.65 -5.31
C VAL A 316 -11.17 22.67 -6.83
N ARG A 317 -10.05 22.98 -7.49
CA ARG A 317 -9.94 22.98 -8.94
C ARG A 317 -9.68 21.58 -9.48
N ALA A 318 -10.10 21.31 -10.72
CA ALA A 318 -9.96 19.99 -11.34
C ALA A 318 -8.50 19.47 -11.37
N GLU A 319 -7.54 20.37 -11.59
CA GLU A 319 -6.10 20.08 -11.59
C GLU A 319 -5.60 19.59 -10.21
N GLN A 320 -6.28 19.97 -9.13
CA GLN A 320 -5.92 19.61 -7.75
C GLN A 320 -6.50 18.25 -7.33
N PHE A 321 -7.50 17.73 -8.03
CA PHE A 321 -8.19 16.49 -7.65
C PHE A 321 -7.24 15.29 -7.52
N PRO A 322 -6.28 15.03 -8.42
CA PRO A 322 -5.39 13.89 -8.27
C PRO A 322 -4.53 13.97 -7.00
N ALA A 323 -4.01 15.17 -6.71
CA ALA A 323 -3.18 15.41 -5.52
C ALA A 323 -4.00 15.34 -4.23
N LEU A 324 -5.20 15.95 -4.21
CA LEU A 324 -6.09 15.91 -3.06
C LEU A 324 -6.58 14.48 -2.76
N ASN A 325 -7.01 13.75 -3.79
CA ASN A 325 -7.44 12.35 -3.64
C ASN A 325 -6.29 11.47 -3.11
N TRP A 326 -5.07 11.69 -3.60
CA TRP A 326 -3.90 10.99 -3.06
C TRP A 326 -3.67 11.33 -1.57
N LEU A 327 -3.74 12.60 -1.17
CA LEU A 327 -3.59 13.00 0.23
C LEU A 327 -4.67 12.39 1.15
N ILE A 328 -5.91 12.28 0.66
CA ILE A 328 -7.01 11.60 1.37
C ILE A 328 -6.68 10.11 1.53
N ASN A 329 -6.27 9.43 0.45
CA ASN A 329 -5.92 8.01 0.47
C ASN A 329 -4.68 7.72 1.34
N GLN A 330 -3.81 8.71 1.57
CA GLN A 330 -2.69 8.60 2.51
C GLN A 330 -3.08 8.93 3.96
N ALA A 331 -4.36 9.22 4.22
CA ALA A 331 -4.88 9.66 5.52
C ALA A 331 -4.20 10.94 6.05
N ILE A 332 -3.71 11.79 5.14
CA ILE A 332 -3.12 13.10 5.47
C ILE A 332 -4.21 14.18 5.53
N VAL A 333 -5.23 14.05 4.67
CA VAL A 333 -6.36 14.96 4.60
C VAL A 333 -7.64 14.22 4.98
N ALA A 334 -8.42 14.82 5.86
CA ALA A 334 -9.75 14.38 6.21
C ALA A 334 -10.79 15.16 5.39
N TYR A 335 -11.79 14.45 4.89
CA TYR A 335 -13.01 15.04 4.34
C TYR A 335 -14.06 15.17 5.44
N THR A 336 -14.62 16.36 5.60
CA THR A 336 -15.68 16.66 6.58
C THR A 336 -16.80 17.45 5.91
N ASN A 337 -17.92 17.62 6.61
CA ASN A 337 -19.03 18.46 6.13
C ASN A 337 -18.60 19.92 5.86
N ALA A 338 -17.53 20.39 6.50
CA ALA A 338 -16.98 21.74 6.34
C ALA A 338 -15.88 21.84 5.25
N GLY A 339 -15.65 20.75 4.49
CA GLY A 339 -14.60 20.67 3.47
C GLY A 339 -13.42 19.80 3.89
N TYR A 340 -12.26 20.09 3.31
CA TYR A 340 -11.03 19.33 3.47
C TYR A 340 -10.10 20.01 4.48
N ARG A 341 -9.52 19.22 5.39
CA ARG A 341 -8.53 19.70 6.36
C ARG A 341 -7.44 18.66 6.57
N LEU A 342 -6.28 19.09 7.07
CA LEU A 342 -5.30 18.13 7.60
C LEU A 342 -5.96 17.31 8.71
N PHE A 343 -5.63 16.01 8.78
CA PHE A 343 -6.35 15.11 9.67
C PHE A 343 -6.27 15.56 11.14
N SER A 344 -5.13 16.10 11.57
CA SER A 344 -4.87 16.52 12.95
C SER A 344 -4.18 17.88 13.01
N PRO A 345 -4.53 18.75 13.99
CA PRO A 345 -3.81 19.99 14.24
C PRO A 345 -2.36 19.75 14.71
N LEU A 346 -2.07 18.62 15.35
CA LEU A 346 -0.70 18.24 15.73
C LEU A 346 0.17 18.01 14.49
N PHE A 347 -0.42 17.37 13.48
CA PHE A 347 0.26 17.19 12.20
C PHE A 347 0.43 18.51 11.44
N ALA A 348 -0.54 19.43 11.54
CA ALA A 348 -0.43 20.77 10.96
C ALA A 348 0.74 21.56 11.57
N GLU A 349 0.90 21.53 12.90
CA GLU A 349 2.03 22.16 13.60
C GLU A 349 3.36 21.55 13.17
N PHE A 350 3.45 20.21 13.14
CA PHE A 350 4.63 19.50 12.67
C PHE A 350 4.99 19.89 11.23
N LEU A 351 4.00 19.91 10.33
CA LEU A 351 4.21 20.25 8.92
C LEU A 351 4.63 21.71 8.75
N SER A 352 4.03 22.63 9.51
CA SER A 352 4.42 24.05 9.54
C SER A 352 5.88 24.22 9.95
N ALA A 353 6.31 23.54 11.02
CA ALA A 353 7.70 23.56 11.46
C ALA A 353 8.65 23.00 10.38
N ARG A 354 8.33 21.87 9.76
CA ARG A 354 9.15 21.28 8.68
C ARG A 354 9.28 22.18 7.45
N LEU A 355 8.19 22.86 7.07
CA LEU A 355 8.21 23.81 5.96
C LEU A 355 8.94 25.13 6.31
N ALA A 356 9.06 25.46 7.59
CA ALA A 356 9.82 26.61 8.07
C ALA A 356 11.32 26.32 8.25
N GLU A 357 11.69 25.11 8.68
CA GLU A 357 13.08 24.61 8.78
C GLU A 357 13.71 24.41 7.39
N HIS A 358 12.87 23.96 6.45
CA HIS A 358 13.20 23.88 5.04
C HIS A 358 12.28 24.83 4.29
N PRO A 359 12.49 26.17 4.37
CA PRO A 359 11.87 27.04 3.40
C PRO A 359 12.31 26.46 2.06
N ALA A 360 11.33 26.18 1.19
CA ALA A 360 11.61 25.77 -0.19
C ALA A 360 12.82 26.60 -0.63
N PRO A 361 13.93 25.97 -1.10
CA PRO A 361 15.11 26.73 -1.43
C PRO A 361 14.62 27.92 -2.23
N ALA A 362 14.98 29.12 -1.74
CA ALA A 362 14.78 30.33 -2.51
C ALA A 362 15.20 30.00 -3.94
N ILE A 363 14.54 30.60 -4.91
CA ILE A 363 14.96 30.63 -6.30
C ILE A 363 16.34 31.31 -6.33
N SER A 364 17.36 30.60 -5.83
CA SER A 364 18.74 30.73 -6.17
C SER A 364 18.76 30.06 -7.53
N SER A 365 19.03 30.88 -8.54
CA SER A 365 19.48 30.50 -9.87
C SER A 365 19.73 29.00 -9.95
N ALA A 366 18.94 28.33 -10.81
CA ALA A 366 19.03 26.92 -11.15
C ALA A 366 20.36 26.32 -10.71
N PRO A 367 20.41 25.21 -9.95
CA PRO A 367 21.64 24.46 -9.91
C PRO A 367 22.02 24.30 -11.38
N GLN A 368 23.19 24.84 -11.75
CA GLN A 368 23.87 24.35 -12.92
C GLN A 368 23.90 22.85 -12.66
N VAL A 369 22.98 22.15 -13.33
CA VAL A 369 23.10 20.73 -13.52
C VAL A 369 24.44 20.67 -14.18
N GLU A 370 25.48 20.33 -13.42
CA GLU A 370 26.62 19.67 -14.01
C GLU A 370 25.97 18.52 -14.76
N THR A 371 25.83 18.74 -16.07
CA THR A 371 25.19 17.87 -17.02
C THR A 371 26.05 16.63 -17.02
N ALA A 372 25.75 15.71 -16.10
CA ALA A 372 26.21 14.34 -16.22
C ALA A 372 25.87 13.97 -17.67
N PRO A 373 26.88 13.67 -18.51
CA PRO A 373 26.65 13.44 -19.93
C PRO A 373 25.49 12.46 -20.07
N ILE A 374 24.55 12.72 -20.98
CA ILE A 374 23.29 11.96 -21.13
C ILE A 374 23.50 10.44 -20.99
N TYR A 375 24.66 9.96 -21.47
CA TYR A 375 25.18 8.61 -21.34
C TYR A 375 25.19 7.99 -19.94
N ASP A 376 25.39 8.77 -18.88
CA ASP A 376 25.43 8.28 -17.49
C ASP A 376 24.03 7.92 -16.95
N ARG A 377 22.97 8.43 -17.60
CA ARG A 377 21.57 8.15 -17.26
C ARG A 377 20.94 7.05 -18.11
N LEU A 378 21.65 6.62 -19.17
CA LEU A 378 21.17 5.61 -20.10
C LEU A 378 21.58 4.22 -19.61
N THR A 379 20.71 3.23 -19.79
CA THR A 379 21.11 1.82 -19.69
C THR A 379 22.19 1.50 -20.75
N LYS A 380 22.96 0.42 -20.57
CA LYS A 380 23.98 -0.01 -21.54
C LYS A 380 23.45 -0.11 -22.97
N ILE A 381 22.21 -0.54 -23.13
CA ILE A 381 21.53 -0.70 -24.42
C ILE A 381 21.10 0.65 -25.00
N GLU A 382 20.54 1.55 -24.19
CA GLU A 382 20.15 2.89 -24.63
C GLU A 382 21.36 3.75 -24.99
N ALA A 383 22.46 3.63 -24.24
CA ALA A 383 23.73 4.27 -24.57
C ALA A 383 24.31 3.74 -25.90
N ALA A 384 24.23 2.43 -26.13
CA ALA A 384 24.65 1.82 -27.40
C ALA A 384 23.77 2.27 -28.57
N LEU A 385 22.46 2.35 -28.38
CA LEU A 385 21.50 2.90 -29.34
C LEU A 385 21.83 4.35 -29.69
N LEU A 386 22.01 5.21 -28.69
CA LEU A 386 22.29 6.63 -28.93
C LEU A 386 23.59 6.80 -29.72
N ARG A 387 24.68 6.11 -29.34
CA ARG A 387 25.92 6.11 -30.13
C ARG A 387 25.73 5.60 -31.55
N TYR A 388 24.91 4.56 -31.72
CA TYR A 388 24.63 3.98 -33.02
C TYR A 388 23.89 4.96 -33.95
N PHE A 389 22.98 5.75 -33.39
CA PHE A 389 22.25 6.82 -34.08
C PHE A 389 23.08 8.08 -34.32
N GLU A 390 23.88 8.51 -33.34
CA GLU A 390 24.78 9.67 -33.48
C GLU A 390 25.85 9.44 -34.56
N ALA A 391 26.30 8.19 -34.73
CA ALA A 391 27.21 7.81 -35.81
C ALA A 391 26.52 7.80 -37.20
N ARG A 392 25.18 7.84 -37.27
CA ARG A 392 24.39 7.73 -38.50
C ARG A 392 23.24 8.76 -38.51
N PRO A 393 23.54 10.06 -38.39
CA PRO A 393 22.50 11.08 -38.36
C PRO A 393 21.73 11.10 -39.69
N HIS A 394 20.43 11.36 -39.60
CA HIS A 394 19.49 11.41 -40.72
C HIS A 394 19.31 10.12 -41.54
N GLN A 395 19.97 9.02 -41.18
CA GLN A 395 19.77 7.72 -41.81
C GLN A 395 18.57 6.98 -41.19
N ILE A 396 17.76 6.32 -42.02
CA ILE A 396 16.66 5.47 -41.56
C ILE A 396 17.24 4.08 -41.28
N ILE A 397 17.06 3.60 -40.05
CA ILE A 397 17.60 2.33 -39.59
C ILE A 397 16.43 1.38 -39.28
N PRO A 398 16.31 0.25 -39.98
CA PRO A 398 15.23 -0.71 -39.76
C PRO A 398 15.41 -1.46 -38.42
N PRO A 399 14.31 -1.90 -37.76
CA PRO A 399 14.36 -2.59 -36.48
C PRO A 399 15.22 -3.86 -36.50
N GLU A 400 15.21 -4.61 -37.60
CA GLU A 400 15.98 -5.85 -37.78
C GLU A 400 17.48 -5.57 -37.74
N GLN A 401 17.91 -4.44 -38.32
CA GLN A 401 19.31 -4.01 -38.28
C GLN A 401 19.72 -3.58 -36.88
N LEU A 402 18.85 -2.89 -36.13
CA LEU A 402 19.12 -2.54 -34.73
C LEU A 402 19.25 -3.81 -33.85
N LEU A 403 18.42 -4.82 -34.07
CA LEU A 403 18.50 -6.12 -33.38
C LEU A 403 19.82 -6.85 -33.67
N ALA A 404 20.25 -6.88 -34.93
CA ALA A 404 21.52 -7.49 -35.33
C ALA A 404 22.72 -6.73 -34.74
N ASP A 405 22.73 -5.40 -34.83
CA ASP A 405 23.92 -4.62 -34.54
C ASP A 405 24.10 -4.30 -33.06
N ILE A 406 23.01 -4.05 -32.33
CA ILE A 406 23.05 -3.62 -30.91
C ILE A 406 22.75 -4.81 -29.98
N TRP A 407 21.77 -5.65 -30.31
CA TRP A 407 21.40 -6.80 -29.48
C TRP A 407 22.14 -8.09 -29.83
N LYS A 408 22.84 -8.13 -30.98
CA LYS A 408 23.50 -9.35 -31.51
C LYS A 408 22.54 -10.54 -31.64
N ARG A 409 21.25 -10.27 -31.89
CA ARG A 409 20.17 -11.27 -31.98
C ARG A 409 19.17 -10.88 -33.07
N PRO A 410 19.45 -11.19 -34.35
CA PRO A 410 18.59 -10.80 -35.47
C PRO A 410 17.17 -11.39 -35.41
N ASP A 411 17.00 -12.56 -34.78
CA ASP A 411 15.71 -13.27 -34.70
C ASP A 411 14.83 -12.84 -33.51
N ALA A 412 15.26 -11.86 -32.72
CA ALA A 412 14.51 -11.40 -31.55
C ALA A 412 13.28 -10.55 -31.94
N SER A 413 12.29 -10.45 -31.05
CA SER A 413 11.07 -9.69 -31.32
C SER A 413 11.36 -8.19 -31.55
N PRO A 414 10.85 -7.57 -32.64
CA PRO A 414 10.96 -6.14 -32.90
C PRO A 414 10.38 -5.23 -31.81
N ARG A 415 9.49 -5.77 -30.95
CA ARG A 415 8.94 -5.05 -29.78
C ARG A 415 10.04 -4.56 -28.82
N ARG A 416 11.14 -5.30 -28.71
CA ARG A 416 12.27 -4.90 -27.85
C ARG A 416 12.93 -3.60 -28.32
N VAL A 417 13.06 -3.43 -29.64
CA VAL A 417 13.57 -2.19 -30.24
C VAL A 417 12.57 -1.06 -30.00
N GLN A 418 11.28 -1.31 -30.20
CA GLN A 418 10.24 -0.30 -29.98
C GLN A 418 10.27 0.26 -28.55
N GLU A 419 10.35 -0.60 -27.53
CA GLU A 419 10.40 -0.16 -26.13
C GLU A 419 11.72 0.53 -25.76
N ALA A 420 12.85 0.11 -26.33
CA ALA A 420 14.12 0.78 -26.12
C ALA A 420 14.15 2.17 -26.79
N ILE A 421 13.60 2.30 -28.00
CA ILE A 421 13.45 3.59 -28.70
C ILE A 421 12.48 4.50 -27.94
N ARG A 422 11.37 3.97 -27.42
CA ARG A 422 10.40 4.73 -26.62
C ARG A 422 11.06 5.32 -25.38
N ARG A 423 11.82 4.53 -24.64
CA ARG A 423 12.57 5.00 -23.46
C ARG A 423 13.65 6.02 -23.81
N LEU A 424 14.45 5.74 -24.84
CA LEU A 424 15.49 6.66 -25.28
C LEU A 424 14.93 8.02 -25.74
N ARG A 425 13.76 8.04 -26.40
CA ARG A 425 13.07 9.30 -26.77
C ARG A 425 12.70 10.16 -25.57
N LEU A 426 12.20 9.55 -24.50
CA LEU A 426 11.86 10.27 -23.27
C LEU A 426 13.13 10.88 -22.67
N GLN A 427 14.22 10.11 -22.60
CA GLN A 427 15.52 10.61 -22.12
C GLN A 427 16.09 11.75 -22.97
N LEU A 428 15.91 11.68 -24.31
CA LEU A 428 16.34 12.74 -25.23
C LEU A 428 15.50 14.01 -25.14
N GLN A 429 14.20 13.91 -24.84
CA GLN A 429 13.32 15.06 -24.61
C GLN A 429 13.69 15.80 -23.32
N ASP A 430 14.13 15.06 -22.31
CA ASP A 430 14.52 15.60 -21.00
C ASP A 430 16.00 16.06 -20.95
N ALA A 431 16.75 15.89 -22.05
CA ALA A 431 18.17 16.23 -22.11
C ALA A 431 18.39 17.75 -22.27
N SER A 432 19.28 18.31 -21.45
CA SER A 432 19.76 19.70 -21.55
C SER A 432 21.29 19.70 -21.51
N PRO A 433 21.98 20.20 -22.56
CA PRO A 433 21.44 20.73 -23.81
C PRO A 433 20.76 19.64 -24.67
N PRO A 434 19.84 20.01 -25.58
CA PRO A 434 19.17 19.06 -26.46
C PRO A 434 20.19 18.33 -27.35
N VAL A 435 20.11 17.00 -27.38
CA VAL A 435 21.03 16.15 -28.17
C VAL A 435 20.47 15.88 -29.57
N GLY A 436 19.16 15.65 -29.67
CA GLY A 436 18.45 15.38 -30.91
C GLY A 436 17.17 14.58 -30.68
N VAL A 437 16.43 14.30 -31.75
CA VAL A 437 15.15 13.58 -31.71
C VAL A 437 15.22 12.34 -32.58
N ILE A 438 14.64 11.22 -32.11
CA ILE A 438 14.45 10.03 -32.93
C ILE A 438 13.04 10.06 -33.53
N GLU A 439 12.91 10.08 -34.85
CA GLU A 439 11.65 10.03 -35.58
C GLU A 439 11.34 8.61 -36.05
N ASN A 440 10.05 8.28 -36.22
CA ASN A 440 9.61 6.99 -36.75
C ASN A 440 9.12 7.19 -38.18
N GLU A 441 9.76 6.50 -39.13
CA GLU A 441 9.26 6.39 -40.49
C GLU A 441 8.45 5.10 -40.64
N ARG A 442 7.13 5.26 -40.78
CA ARG A 442 6.17 4.15 -40.84
C ARG A 442 6.61 3.10 -41.88
N GLY A 443 6.79 1.87 -41.40
CA GLY A 443 7.17 0.72 -42.23
C GLY A 443 8.63 0.70 -42.70
N ARG A 444 9.47 1.65 -42.27
CA ARG A 444 10.87 1.75 -42.70
C ARG A 444 11.88 1.71 -41.56
N GLY A 445 11.55 2.31 -40.41
CA GLY A 445 12.42 2.26 -39.22
C GLY A 445 12.53 3.60 -38.50
N TYR A 446 13.68 3.82 -37.85
CA TYR A 446 13.92 4.99 -37.01
C TYR A 446 15.03 5.86 -37.58
N ARG A 447 14.87 7.18 -37.46
CA ARG A 447 15.87 8.17 -37.90
C ARG A 447 16.21 9.10 -36.75
N PHE A 448 17.49 9.34 -36.51
CA PHE A 448 17.92 10.36 -35.56
C PHE A 448 18.20 11.69 -36.24
N VAL A 449 17.65 12.76 -35.70
CA VAL A 449 17.81 14.15 -36.14
C VAL A 449 18.56 14.88 -35.02
N PRO A 450 19.86 15.17 -35.19
CA PRO A 450 20.63 15.92 -34.21
C PRO A 450 20.00 17.27 -33.92
N ALA A 451 20.09 17.76 -32.68
CA ALA A 451 19.67 19.11 -32.37
C ALA A 451 20.58 20.12 -33.09
N THR A 452 19.99 21.14 -33.72
CA THR A 452 20.75 22.25 -34.31
C THR A 452 21.48 22.97 -33.17
N ARG A 453 22.81 23.04 -33.26
CA ARG A 453 23.63 23.76 -32.27
C ARG A 453 23.39 25.26 -32.31
#